data_AF-A0A955ZI79-F1
#
_entry.id   AF-A0A955ZI79-F1
#
_cell.length_a   1.000
_cell.length_b   1.000
_cell.length_c   1.000
_cell.angle_alpha   90.00
_cell.angle_beta   90.00
_cell.angle_gamma   90.00
#
_symmetry.space_group_name_H-M   'P 1'
#
loop_
_entity.id
_entity.type
_entity.pdbx_description
1 polymer ?
#
loop_
_entity_poly.entity_id
_entity_poly.type
_entity_poly.pdbx_seq_one_letter_code
_entity_poly.pdbx_strand_id
1 'polypeptide(L)'
;MAKDLEEQDELDTTEDEESADVVDAEEAEESADEAEERTSADEIEASGSDSDSDEEAEDDERDGETPANVGAALKYVHAAFFSSGILIAYLSSKLLAMIWNELAEWPTATRAVPQLLRYAEDDRGNITLAIGAVIGIVAVIQTYRKETIRRWADEVAGELAKVTWPTRDIVTNGTIVVVIASFIATAYVGILDRLWSFLTNLVYGA
;
A
#
# COMPACT_ATOMS: atom_id res chain seq x y z
N MET A 1 -45.94 -73.00 14.69
CA MET A 1 -45.88 -72.06 15.83
C MET A 1 -45.30 -70.77 15.26
N ALA A 2 -46.01 -70.09 14.34
CA ALA A 2 -47.16 -69.22 14.52
C ALA A 2 -46.75 -67.79 14.95
N LYS A 3 -46.74 -66.88 13.95
CA LYS A 3 -46.98 -65.42 13.90
C LYS A 3 -45.98 -64.75 12.93
N ASP A 4 -46.41 -64.41 11.72
CA ASP A 4 -47.13 -63.16 11.33
C ASP A 4 -46.15 -61.96 11.43
N LEU A 5 -45.58 -61.45 10.33
CA LEU A 5 -46.14 -60.61 9.23
C LEU A 5 -45.71 -59.15 9.45
N GLU A 6 -45.33 -58.49 8.33
CA GLU A 6 -45.19 -57.04 8.12
C GLU A 6 -44.00 -56.37 8.86
N GLU A 7 -43.22 -55.43 8.31
CA GLU A 7 -43.35 -54.59 7.12
C GLU A 7 -41.97 -54.01 6.76
N GLN A 8 -41.95 -53.35 5.60
CA GLN A 8 -40.89 -52.73 4.82
C GLN A 8 -40.12 -51.58 5.50
N ASP A 9 -38.92 -51.31 4.99
CA ASP A 9 -38.33 -49.99 4.60
C ASP A 9 -36.82 -49.98 4.89
N GLU A 10 -35.98 -49.85 3.86
CA GLU A 10 -35.44 -48.57 3.34
C GLU A 10 -33.97 -48.50 3.79
N LEU A 11 -33.03 -48.89 2.92
CA LEU A 11 -32.27 -48.04 1.99
C LEU A 11 -31.01 -47.48 2.64
N ASP A 12 -29.96 -47.51 1.83
CA ASP A 12 -28.78 -46.65 1.88
C ASP A 12 -27.45 -47.26 2.36
N THR A 13 -26.47 -46.91 1.53
CA THR A 13 -25.17 -46.39 1.92
C THR A 13 -23.94 -47.23 1.53
N THR A 14 -23.39 -46.76 0.41
CA THR A 14 -21.98 -46.41 0.15
C THR A 14 -20.94 -47.50 -0.07
N GLU A 15 -20.37 -47.38 -1.26
CA GLU A 15 -19.21 -48.04 -1.82
C GLU A 15 -17.92 -47.51 -1.16
N ASP A 16 -17.09 -48.43 -0.68
CA ASP A 16 -15.71 -48.20 -0.23
C ASP A 16 -14.71 -48.52 -1.36
N GLU A 17 -13.90 -47.52 -1.66
CA GLU A 17 -12.43 -47.49 -1.88
C GLU A 17 -11.64 -48.51 -2.75
N GLU A 18 -10.53 -47.96 -3.28
CA GLU A 18 -9.25 -48.58 -3.70
C GLU A 18 -9.17 -49.25 -5.09
N SER A 19 -8.12 -49.10 -5.90
CA SER A 19 -6.79 -48.44 -5.86
C SER A 19 -6.24 -48.48 -7.31
N ALA A 20 -5.78 -47.37 -7.91
CA ALA A 20 -4.39 -46.91 -8.05
C ALA A 20 -3.38 -47.83 -8.78
N ASP A 21 -2.87 -47.39 -9.94
CA ASP A 21 -1.45 -47.47 -10.41
C ASP A 21 -1.32 -46.69 -11.75
N VAL A 22 -0.89 -45.42 -11.80
CA VAL A 22 0.49 -44.87 -11.91
C VAL A 22 1.33 -45.43 -13.08
N VAL A 23 1.55 -44.62 -14.13
CA VAL A 23 2.82 -44.55 -14.88
C VAL A 23 3.07 -43.12 -15.39
N ASP A 24 4.35 -42.78 -15.32
CA ASP A 24 5.13 -41.55 -15.43
C ASP A 24 4.89 -40.48 -16.53
N ALA A 25 5.45 -39.33 -16.17
CA ALA A 25 5.63 -38.06 -16.87
C ALA A 25 6.62 -38.11 -18.05
N GLU A 26 6.47 -37.17 -19.00
CA GLU A 26 7.55 -36.30 -19.49
C GLU A 26 7.01 -35.22 -20.46
N GLU A 27 7.58 -34.01 -20.32
CA GLU A 27 7.81 -32.95 -21.33
C GLU A 27 6.62 -32.32 -22.10
N ALA A 28 6.36 -31.04 -21.82
CA ALA A 28 5.77 -30.11 -22.78
C ALA A 28 6.31 -28.69 -22.54
N GLU A 29 7.47 -28.41 -23.14
CA GLU A 29 7.92 -27.05 -23.45
C GLU A 29 7.52 -26.72 -24.90
N GLU A 30 7.20 -25.43 -25.12
CA GLU A 30 7.40 -24.68 -26.36
C GLU A 30 6.27 -24.52 -27.41
N SER A 31 6.25 -23.30 -27.96
CA SER A 31 5.52 -22.72 -29.10
C SER A 31 4.11 -22.20 -28.80
N ALA A 32 3.91 -20.92 -28.44
CA ALA A 32 4.27 -19.66 -29.12
C ALA A 32 3.52 -19.49 -30.46
N ASP A 33 2.41 -18.77 -30.35
CA ASP A 33 1.49 -18.34 -31.39
C ASP A 33 2.17 -17.37 -32.37
N GLU A 34 1.90 -17.58 -33.66
CA GLU A 34 2.51 -16.90 -34.79
C GLU A 34 2.11 -15.41 -34.89
N ALA A 35 3.15 -14.58 -34.99
CA ALA A 35 3.38 -13.58 -36.03
C ALA A 35 2.32 -12.47 -36.31
N GLU A 36 2.78 -11.25 -35.96
CA GLU A 36 2.84 -10.06 -36.82
C GLU A 36 1.54 -9.40 -37.33
N GLU A 37 1.26 -8.20 -36.80
CA GLU A 37 1.11 -7.03 -37.68
C GLU A 37 1.69 -5.78 -37.01
N ARG A 38 2.66 -5.16 -37.69
CA ARG A 38 3.28 -3.88 -37.31
C ARG A 38 2.50 -2.75 -38.00
N THR A 39 2.10 -1.70 -37.28
CA THR A 39 2.27 -0.33 -37.78
C THR A 39 2.18 0.71 -36.67
N SER A 40 3.33 1.34 -36.45
CA SER A 40 3.62 2.73 -36.12
C SER A 40 2.49 3.71 -35.78
N ALA A 41 2.82 4.47 -34.72
CA ALA A 41 2.78 5.93 -34.62
C ALA A 41 1.56 6.58 -33.96
N ASP A 42 1.93 7.29 -32.90
CA ASP A 42 1.41 8.58 -32.44
C ASP A 42 0.19 8.61 -31.51
N GLU A 43 0.44 9.27 -30.39
CA GLU A 43 -0.51 10.10 -29.65
C GLU A 43 -1.60 9.36 -28.85
N ILE A 44 -1.32 9.09 -27.57
CA ILE A 44 -2.34 9.28 -26.55
C ILE A 44 -1.76 10.14 -25.43
N GLU A 45 -2.21 11.37 -25.49
CA GLU A 45 -2.11 12.43 -24.51
C GLU A 45 -2.44 11.96 -23.09
N ALA A 46 -1.73 12.55 -22.14
CA ALA A 46 -2.14 12.59 -20.75
C ALA A 46 -3.49 13.31 -20.64
N SER A 47 -4.58 12.55 -20.54
CA SER A 47 -5.91 13.07 -20.21
C SER A 47 -5.98 13.34 -18.70
N GLY A 48 -5.73 14.58 -18.32
CA GLY A 48 -6.27 15.17 -17.09
C GLY A 48 -7.54 15.97 -17.41
N SER A 49 -8.41 16.13 -16.40
CA SER A 49 -9.72 16.82 -16.40
C SER A 49 -10.84 16.08 -17.15
N ASP A 50 -12.06 15.89 -16.65
CA ASP A 50 -12.80 16.47 -15.54
C ASP A 50 -13.83 15.45 -15.05
N SER A 51 -14.10 15.43 -13.75
CA SER A 51 -15.42 15.05 -13.20
C SER A 51 -15.51 15.62 -11.79
N ASP A 52 -15.72 16.93 -11.73
CA ASP A 52 -16.41 17.55 -10.61
C ASP A 52 -17.90 17.21 -10.78
N SER A 53 -18.46 16.49 -9.82
CA SER A 53 -19.90 16.24 -9.70
C SER A 53 -20.17 16.10 -8.22
N ASP A 54 -20.56 17.23 -7.63
CA ASP A 54 -21.28 17.29 -6.37
C ASP A 54 -22.49 16.36 -6.44
N GLU A 55 -22.40 15.20 -5.81
CA GLU A 55 -23.56 14.47 -5.32
C GLU A 55 -23.35 14.26 -3.82
N GLU A 56 -24.06 15.09 -3.04
CA GLU A 56 -24.33 14.83 -1.64
C GLU A 56 -25.09 13.51 -1.54
N ALA A 57 -24.36 12.43 -1.30
CA ALA A 57 -24.91 11.21 -0.73
C ALA A 57 -24.85 11.36 0.80
N GLU A 58 -25.96 11.85 1.36
CA GLU A 58 -26.35 11.48 2.72
C GLU A 58 -26.46 9.95 2.76
N ASP A 59 -25.39 9.25 3.12
CA ASP A 59 -25.46 7.82 3.44
C ASP A 59 -25.50 7.69 4.96
N ASP A 60 -26.74 7.67 5.40
CA ASP A 60 -27.25 7.37 6.72
C ASP A 60 -26.72 6.02 7.22
N GLU A 61 -26.44 5.98 8.52
CA GLU A 61 -26.12 4.84 9.37
C GLU A 61 -26.20 3.43 8.73
N ARG A 62 -25.05 2.85 8.36
CA ARG A 62 -24.90 1.40 8.16
C ARG A 62 -23.70 0.84 8.90
N ASP A 63 -23.87 0.71 10.21
CA ASP A 63 -23.22 -0.34 10.98
C ASP A 63 -23.71 -1.69 10.46
N GLY A 64 -22.84 -2.42 9.79
CA GLY A 64 -23.11 -3.78 9.34
C GLY A 64 -21.97 -4.31 8.49
N GLU A 65 -21.23 -5.27 9.03
CA GLU A 65 -20.23 -6.08 8.34
C GLU A 65 -20.81 -6.61 7.03
N THR A 66 -20.56 -5.89 5.93
CA THR A 66 -20.85 -6.37 4.58
C THR A 66 -19.55 -6.87 3.96
N PRO A 67 -19.60 -7.96 3.15
CA PRO A 67 -18.43 -8.51 2.47
C PRO A 67 -17.70 -7.50 1.57
N ALA A 68 -18.32 -6.35 1.27
CA ALA A 68 -17.72 -5.22 0.57
C ALA A 68 -16.53 -4.59 1.32
N ASN A 69 -16.53 -4.58 2.65
CA ASN A 69 -15.43 -4.00 3.45
C ASN A 69 -14.17 -4.87 3.43
N VAL A 70 -14.32 -6.18 3.25
CA VAL A 70 -13.19 -7.13 3.14
C VAL A 70 -12.47 -6.97 1.80
N GLY A 71 -13.23 -6.77 0.72
CA GLY A 71 -12.68 -6.39 -0.59
C GLY A 71 -12.00 -5.03 -0.57
N ALA A 72 -12.52 -4.09 0.23
CA ALA A 72 -11.86 -2.81 0.45
C ALA A 72 -10.52 -2.97 1.19
N ALA A 73 -10.45 -3.74 2.28
CA ALA A 73 -9.19 -4.01 2.99
C ALA A 73 -8.11 -4.62 2.07
N LEU A 74 -8.51 -5.59 1.23
CA LEU A 74 -7.60 -6.26 0.30
C LEU A 74 -6.96 -5.31 -0.73
N LYS A 75 -7.71 -4.31 -1.23
CA LYS A 75 -7.16 -3.34 -2.20
C LYS A 75 -6.07 -2.46 -1.56
N TYR A 76 -6.19 -2.14 -0.28
CA TYR A 76 -5.20 -1.35 0.46
C TYR A 76 -3.93 -2.16 0.75
N VAL A 77 -4.04 -3.46 1.00
CA VAL A 77 -2.88 -4.35 1.16
C VAL A 77 -2.02 -4.37 -0.11
N HIS A 78 -2.64 -4.51 -1.29
CA HIS A 78 -1.92 -4.50 -2.56
C HIS A 78 -1.25 -3.13 -2.84
N ALA A 79 -1.96 -2.03 -2.54
CA ALA A 79 -1.41 -0.68 -2.64
C ALA A 79 -0.22 -0.45 -1.69
N ALA A 80 -0.25 -1.03 -0.49
CA ALA A 80 0.86 -0.97 0.46
C ALA A 80 2.12 -1.67 -0.07
N PHE A 81 1.98 -2.85 -0.69
CA PHE A 81 3.13 -3.53 -1.30
C PHE A 81 3.68 -2.76 -2.50
N PHE A 82 2.82 -2.17 -3.34
CA PHE A 82 3.26 -1.38 -4.48
C PHE A 82 4.01 -0.10 -4.05
N SER A 83 3.48 0.61 -3.07
CA SER A 83 4.13 1.81 -2.50
C SER A 83 5.46 1.46 -1.81
N SER A 84 5.54 0.35 -1.09
CA SER A 84 6.79 -0.17 -0.54
C SER A 84 7.82 -0.47 -1.65
N GLY A 85 7.38 -1.05 -2.77
CA GLY A 85 8.21 -1.25 -3.95
C GLY A 85 8.81 0.02 -4.53
N ILE A 86 7.98 1.05 -4.72
CA ILE A 86 8.42 2.37 -5.21
C ILE A 86 9.45 2.97 -4.23
N LEU A 87 9.20 2.86 -2.93
CA LEU A 87 10.10 3.37 -1.91
C LEU A 87 11.44 2.63 -1.93
N ILE A 88 11.43 1.30 -2.06
CA ILE A 88 12.65 0.50 -2.19
C ILE A 88 13.39 0.86 -3.49
N ALA A 89 12.69 1.08 -4.60
CA ALA A 89 13.29 1.49 -5.86
C ALA A 89 14.03 2.83 -5.73
N TYR A 90 13.34 3.82 -5.13
CA TYR A 90 13.89 5.15 -4.91
C TYR A 90 15.09 5.13 -3.97
N LEU A 91 14.98 4.43 -2.84
CA LEU A 91 16.08 4.28 -1.89
C LEU A 91 17.28 3.57 -2.51
N SER A 92 17.05 2.48 -3.25
CA SER A 92 18.12 1.72 -3.91
C SER A 92 18.84 2.56 -4.96
N SER A 93 18.08 3.32 -5.77
CA SER A 93 18.64 4.29 -6.72
C SER A 93 19.51 5.34 -6.03
N LYS A 94 19.01 5.96 -4.94
CA LYS A 94 19.77 6.98 -4.19
C LYS A 94 21.03 6.43 -3.54
N LEU A 95 20.97 5.23 -2.96
CA LEU A 95 22.14 4.58 -2.38
C LEU A 95 23.18 4.22 -3.44
N LEU A 96 22.74 3.70 -4.59
CA LEU A 96 23.62 3.40 -5.72
C LEU A 96 24.31 4.66 -6.25
N ALA A 97 23.56 5.74 -6.45
CA ALA A 97 24.12 7.02 -6.88
C ALA A 97 25.12 7.57 -5.86
N MET A 98 24.79 7.53 -4.56
CA MET A 98 25.69 7.96 -3.49
C MET A 98 27.00 7.16 -3.49
N ILE A 99 26.91 5.82 -3.54
CA ILE A 99 28.10 4.94 -3.56
C ILE A 99 28.93 5.17 -4.82
N TRP A 100 28.29 5.32 -5.98
CA TRP A 100 28.98 5.51 -7.24
C TRP A 100 29.74 6.84 -7.28
N ASN A 101 29.12 7.92 -6.77
CA ASN A 101 29.73 9.24 -6.73
C ASN A 101 30.91 9.29 -5.76
N GLU A 102 30.76 8.70 -4.57
CA GLU A 102 31.86 8.55 -3.62
C GLU A 102 33.05 7.77 -4.23
N LEU A 103 32.76 6.70 -4.99
CA LEU A 103 33.79 5.93 -5.70
C LEU A 103 34.46 6.71 -6.84
N ALA A 104 33.69 7.53 -7.56
CA ALA A 104 34.21 8.32 -8.68
C ALA A 104 35.09 9.48 -8.21
N GLU A 105 34.80 10.06 -7.04
CA GLU A 105 35.59 11.13 -6.44
C GLU A 105 36.82 10.61 -5.68
N TRP A 106 36.81 9.34 -5.24
CA TRP A 106 37.91 8.78 -4.49
C TRP A 106 39.19 8.58 -5.35
N PRO A 107 40.34 9.22 -5.01
CA PRO A 107 41.54 9.21 -5.84
C PRO A 107 42.22 7.85 -6.01
N THR A 108 41.97 6.90 -5.12
CA THR A 108 42.52 5.54 -5.20
C THR A 108 41.69 4.66 -6.12
N ALA A 109 40.35 4.80 -6.08
CA ALA A 109 39.43 4.03 -6.91
C ALA A 109 39.50 4.44 -8.39
N THR A 110 39.62 5.73 -8.68
CA THR A 110 39.81 6.24 -10.06
C THR A 110 41.09 5.74 -10.72
N ARG A 111 42.15 5.49 -9.93
CA ARG A 111 43.38 4.87 -10.45
C ARG A 111 43.24 3.38 -10.72
N ALA A 112 42.46 2.67 -9.90
CA ALA A 112 42.25 1.23 -10.04
C ALA A 112 41.27 0.87 -11.16
N VAL A 113 40.25 1.70 -11.39
CA VAL A 113 39.15 1.42 -12.32
C VAL A 113 38.90 2.64 -13.21
N PRO A 114 39.68 2.83 -14.30
CA PRO A 114 39.56 4.00 -15.17
C PRO A 114 38.22 4.08 -15.93
N GLN A 115 37.49 2.97 -16.01
CA GLN A 115 36.15 2.89 -16.61
C GLN A 115 35.06 3.67 -15.83
N LEU A 116 35.28 3.98 -14.54
CA LEU A 116 34.32 4.78 -13.76
C LEU A 116 34.19 6.23 -14.26
N LEU A 117 35.26 6.77 -14.86
CA LEU A 117 35.31 8.11 -15.43
C LEU A 117 34.66 8.22 -16.82
N ARG A 118 34.28 7.09 -17.44
CA ARG A 118 33.71 7.07 -18.78
C ARG A 118 32.30 7.67 -18.83
N TYR A 119 31.54 7.56 -17.76
CA TYR A 119 30.16 8.02 -17.69
C TYR A 119 30.11 9.39 -17.02
N ALA A 120 29.45 10.35 -17.66
CA ALA A 120 29.19 11.67 -17.10
C ALA A 120 28.25 11.58 -15.89
N GLU A 121 28.24 12.61 -15.04
CA GLU A 121 27.41 12.67 -13.84
C GLU A 121 25.91 12.45 -14.15
N ASP A 122 25.45 13.00 -15.28
CA ASP A 122 24.06 12.86 -15.74
C ASP A 122 23.71 11.42 -16.17
N ASP A 123 24.64 10.70 -16.82
CA ASP A 123 24.41 9.33 -17.28
C ASP A 123 24.34 8.34 -16.11
N ARG A 124 25.16 8.57 -15.07
CA ARG A 124 25.17 7.75 -13.85
C ARG A 124 23.83 7.82 -13.11
N GLY A 125 23.22 9.02 -13.07
CA GLY A 125 21.89 9.21 -12.50
C GLY A 125 20.82 8.35 -13.18
N ASN A 126 20.80 8.35 -14.52
CA ASN A 126 19.84 7.55 -15.29
C ASN A 126 20.05 6.04 -15.12
N ILE A 127 21.31 5.57 -15.12
CA ILE A 127 21.65 4.15 -14.94
C ILE A 127 21.28 3.66 -13.54
N THR A 128 21.64 4.42 -12.50
CA THR A 128 21.33 4.05 -11.11
C THR A 128 19.82 4.09 -10.83
N LEU A 129 19.09 5.00 -11.46
CA LEU A 129 17.62 5.03 -11.43
C LEU A 129 17.02 3.79 -12.10
N ALA A 130 17.49 3.41 -13.28
CA ALA A 130 17.03 2.19 -13.97
C ALA A 130 17.31 0.93 -13.14
N ILE A 131 18.52 0.80 -12.59
CA ILE A 131 18.89 -0.33 -11.72
C ILE A 131 18.04 -0.34 -10.45
N GLY A 132 17.84 0.82 -9.82
CA GLY A 132 16.98 0.96 -8.65
C GLY A 132 15.54 0.54 -8.93
N ALA A 133 14.97 0.93 -10.08
CA ALA A 133 13.65 0.51 -10.52
C ALA A 133 13.55 -1.02 -10.68
N VAL A 134 14.53 -1.65 -11.31
CA VAL A 134 14.59 -3.12 -11.45
C VAL A 134 14.66 -3.80 -10.08
N ILE A 135 15.51 -3.31 -9.18
CA ILE A 135 15.61 -3.84 -7.80
C ILE A 135 14.27 -3.70 -7.08
N GLY A 136 13.59 -2.56 -7.21
CA GLY A 136 12.27 -2.34 -6.64
C GLY A 136 11.22 -3.32 -7.15
N ILE A 137 11.15 -3.52 -8.48
CA ILE A 137 10.24 -4.51 -9.09
C ILE A 137 10.53 -5.91 -8.56
N VAL A 138 11.80 -6.32 -8.54
CA VAL A 138 12.21 -7.62 -8.01
C VAL A 138 11.85 -7.75 -6.53
N ALA A 139 12.03 -6.71 -5.73
CA ALA A 139 11.68 -6.72 -4.31
C ALA A 139 10.17 -6.87 -4.10
N VAL A 140 9.34 -6.20 -4.91
CA VAL A 140 7.89 -6.37 -4.89
C VAL A 140 7.53 -7.81 -5.21
N ILE A 141 8.03 -8.36 -6.32
CA ILE A 141 7.76 -9.75 -6.72
C ILE A 141 8.18 -10.72 -5.62
N GLN A 142 9.38 -10.57 -5.06
CA GLN A 142 9.86 -11.42 -3.98
C GLN A 142 8.99 -11.33 -2.73
N THR A 143 8.47 -10.15 -2.41
CA THR A 143 7.59 -9.94 -1.25
C THR A 143 6.23 -10.60 -1.49
N TYR A 144 5.65 -10.45 -2.68
CA TYR A 144 4.39 -11.10 -3.06
C TYR A 144 4.47 -12.63 -3.13
N ARG A 145 5.64 -13.17 -3.50
CA ARG A 145 5.85 -14.62 -3.55
C ARG A 145 5.98 -15.27 -2.18
N LYS A 146 6.27 -14.50 -1.12
CA LYS A 146 6.38 -15.03 0.24
C LYS A 146 5.03 -15.04 0.91
N GLU A 147 4.41 -16.22 0.97
CA GLU A 147 3.10 -16.43 1.59
C GLU A 147 3.04 -15.96 3.05
N THR A 148 4.13 -16.10 3.81
CA THR A 148 4.21 -15.61 5.19
C THR A 148 3.96 -14.11 5.31
N ILE A 149 4.51 -13.32 4.38
CA ILE A 149 4.38 -11.85 4.42
C ILE A 149 2.96 -11.45 3.99
N ARG A 150 2.45 -12.10 2.95
CA ARG A 150 1.08 -11.87 2.48
C ARG A 150 0.06 -12.20 3.57
N ARG A 151 0.18 -13.37 4.20
CA ARG A 151 -0.71 -13.79 5.28
C ARG A 151 -0.66 -12.83 6.47
N TRP A 152 0.54 -12.40 6.87
CA TRP A 152 0.69 -11.40 7.94
C TRP A 152 0.02 -10.07 7.59
N ALA A 153 0.15 -9.60 6.35
CA ALA A 153 -0.50 -8.37 5.91
C ALA A 153 -2.03 -8.49 5.90
N ASP A 154 -2.56 -9.65 5.48
CA ASP A 154 -3.99 -9.94 5.51
C ASP A 154 -4.52 -10.05 6.95
N GLU A 155 -3.75 -10.65 7.87
CA GLU A 155 -4.06 -10.68 9.31
C GLU A 155 -4.13 -9.26 9.90
N VAL A 156 -3.14 -8.40 9.63
CA VAL A 156 -3.13 -7.00 10.08
C VAL A 156 -4.30 -6.22 9.49
N ALA A 157 -4.60 -6.41 8.20
CA ALA A 157 -5.75 -5.77 7.57
C ALA A 157 -7.07 -6.22 8.19
N GLY A 158 -7.19 -7.51 8.54
CA GLY A 158 -8.33 -8.05 9.27
C GLY A 158 -8.48 -7.46 10.67
N GLU A 159 -7.39 -7.26 11.40
CA GLU A 159 -7.41 -6.60 12.72
C GLU A 159 -7.73 -5.10 12.59
N LEU A 160 -7.19 -4.41 11.58
CA LEU A 160 -7.48 -3.00 11.33
C LEU A 160 -8.93 -2.75 10.90
N ALA A 161 -9.55 -3.70 10.20
CA ALA A 161 -10.95 -3.60 9.79
C ALA A 161 -11.93 -3.65 10.99
N LYS A 162 -11.52 -4.24 12.11
CA LYS A 162 -12.31 -4.24 13.36
C LYS A 162 -12.24 -2.90 14.10
N VAL A 163 -11.27 -2.04 13.75
CA VAL A 163 -11.14 -0.73 14.37
C VAL A 163 -12.19 0.20 13.76
N THR A 164 -13.17 0.59 14.56
CA THR A 164 -14.12 1.65 14.20
C THR A 164 -13.37 2.98 14.14
N TRP A 165 -13.05 3.44 12.93
CA TRP A 165 -12.48 4.76 12.71
C TRP A 165 -13.59 5.82 12.72
N PRO A 166 -13.39 6.96 13.41
CA PRO A 166 -14.36 8.03 13.44
C PRO A 166 -14.56 8.62 12.04
N THR A 167 -15.79 9.01 11.73
CA THR A 167 -16.10 9.72 10.48
C THR A 167 -15.42 11.09 10.44
N ARG A 168 -15.17 11.61 9.23
CA ARG A 168 -14.53 12.92 9.03
C ARG A 168 -15.28 14.04 9.76
N ASP A 169 -16.59 13.96 9.85
CA ASP A 169 -17.42 14.97 10.51
C ASP A 169 -17.17 15.00 12.01
N ILE A 170 -17.04 13.83 12.67
CA ILE A 170 -16.72 13.75 14.10
C ILE A 170 -15.35 14.36 14.38
N VAL A 171 -14.34 14.03 13.57
CA VAL A 171 -12.97 14.55 13.72
C VAL A 171 -12.91 16.04 13.47
N THR A 172 -13.60 16.51 12.43
CA THR A 172 -13.62 17.93 12.05
C THR A 172 -14.35 18.76 13.11
N ASN A 173 -15.55 18.32 13.55
CA ASN A 173 -16.29 18.96 14.62
C ASN A 173 -15.49 18.99 15.92
N GLY A 174 -14.85 17.88 16.30
CA GLY A 174 -13.97 17.82 17.46
C GLY A 174 -12.79 18.79 17.37
N THR A 175 -12.14 18.86 16.21
CA THR A 175 -11.01 19.78 15.98
C THR A 175 -11.46 21.25 16.05
N ILE A 176 -12.61 21.59 15.45
CA ILE A 176 -13.18 22.95 15.50
C ILE A 176 -13.43 23.38 16.94
N VAL A 177 -14.00 22.50 17.77
CA VAL A 177 -14.23 22.79 19.19
C VAL A 177 -12.91 23.08 19.92
N VAL A 178 -11.88 22.27 19.70
CA VAL A 178 -10.56 22.47 20.32
C VAL A 178 -9.91 23.79 19.88
N VAL A 179 -10.03 24.13 18.60
CA VAL A 179 -9.52 25.41 18.06
C VAL A 179 -10.22 26.59 18.72
N ILE A 180 -11.56 26.56 18.82
CA ILE A 180 -12.34 27.62 19.45
C ILE A 180 -12.00 27.73 20.95
N ALA A 181 -11.96 26.61 21.66
CA ALA A 181 -11.63 26.59 23.08
C ALA A 181 -10.22 27.15 23.35
N SER A 182 -9.25 26.77 22.52
CA SER A 182 -7.87 27.28 22.58
C SER A 182 -7.83 28.79 22.28
N PHE A 183 -8.58 29.25 21.29
CA PHE A 183 -8.68 30.68 20.97
C PHE A 183 -9.26 31.50 22.13
N ILE A 184 -10.34 31.02 22.75
CA ILE A 184 -10.94 31.66 23.92
C ILE A 184 -9.94 31.69 25.10
N ALA A 185 -9.25 30.59 25.35
CA ALA A 185 -8.25 30.51 26.41
C ALA A 185 -7.09 31.51 26.18
N THR A 186 -6.57 31.58 24.95
CA THR A 186 -5.53 32.56 24.59
C THR A 186 -6.03 33.99 24.71
N ALA A 187 -7.25 34.30 24.27
CA ALA A 187 -7.83 35.62 24.42
C ALA A 187 -8.00 36.01 25.90
N TYR A 188 -8.48 35.08 26.74
CA TYR A 188 -8.62 35.28 28.17
C TYR A 188 -7.28 35.59 28.84
N VAL A 189 -6.26 34.77 28.61
CA VAL A 189 -4.92 34.98 29.16
C VAL A 189 -4.33 36.30 28.65
N GLY A 190 -4.45 36.60 27.35
CA GLY A 190 -3.95 37.85 26.79
C GLY A 190 -4.60 39.10 27.38
N ILE A 191 -5.89 39.05 27.72
CA ILE A 191 -6.58 40.14 28.42
C ILE A 191 -6.06 40.28 29.86
N LEU A 192 -5.85 39.16 30.57
CA LEU A 192 -5.26 39.20 31.91
C LEU A 192 -3.84 39.78 31.87
N ASP A 193 -3.00 39.37 30.93
CA ASP A 193 -1.64 39.91 30.79
C ASP A 193 -1.66 41.42 30.55
N ARG A 194 -2.61 41.92 29.74
CA ARG A 194 -2.85 43.35 29.52
C ARG A 194 -3.25 44.08 30.81
N LEU A 195 -4.16 43.48 31.58
CA LEU A 195 -4.63 44.04 32.85
C LEU A 195 -3.51 44.10 33.89
N TRP A 196 -2.73 43.02 34.02
CA TRP A 196 -1.58 42.96 34.90
C TRP A 196 -0.53 44.00 34.51
N SER A 197 -0.20 44.13 33.23
CA SER A 197 0.71 45.17 32.74
C SER A 197 0.23 46.58 33.10
N PHE A 198 -1.06 46.86 32.93
CA PHE A 198 -1.64 48.15 33.33
C PHE A 198 -1.52 48.40 34.84
N LEU A 199 -1.88 47.40 35.66
CA LEU A 199 -1.87 47.52 37.11
C LEU A 199 -0.45 47.68 37.66
N THR A 200 0.51 46.91 37.15
CA THR A 200 1.92 47.02 37.53
C THR A 200 2.50 48.37 37.10
N ASN A 201 2.17 48.88 35.91
CA ASN A 201 2.61 50.21 35.47
C ASN A 201 2.01 51.33 36.33
N LEU A 202 0.78 51.17 36.83
CA LEU A 202 0.18 52.16 37.73
C LEU A 202 0.86 52.20 39.10
N VAL A 203 1.26 51.03 39.63
CA VAL A 203 1.87 50.92 40.96
C VAL A 203 3.36 51.29 40.96
N TYR A 204 4.12 50.85 39.96
CA TYR A 204 5.57 51.06 39.89
C TYR A 204 6.00 52.16 38.91
N GLY A 205 5.07 52.71 38.12
CA GLY A 205 5.32 53.81 37.19
C GLY A 205 5.02 55.20 37.76
N ALA A 206 4.75 55.30 39.08
CA ALA A 206 4.71 56.55 39.83
C ALA A 206 6.06 56.80 40.54
#